data_AF-A0A1I5M5N1-F1
#
_entry.id   AF-A0A1I5M5N1-F1
#
_cell.length_a   1.000
_cell.length_b   1.000
_cell.length_c   1.000
_cell.angle_alpha   90.00
_cell.angle_beta   90.00
_cell.angle_gamma   90.00
#
_symmetry.space_group_name_H-M   'P 1'
#
loop_
_entity.id
_entity.type
_entity.pdbx_description
1 polymer ?
#
loop_
_entity_poly.entity_id
_entity_poly.type
_entity_poly.pdbx_seq_one_letter_code
_entity_poly.pdbx_strand_id
1 'polypeptide(L)'
;MKNETRALGFAPLIMPFAFSFYAFLAGVPGFNMQEGVLTFIGLFCSIALVGLPVVYIYEFFIGFRFYQLLSKKKRVNIVTLTLGGVLIADFPMFLIWPLTGGAGAVSFAVTLQLFSFVGFMIGLNFWVLLNFERLRDYVHALRH
;
A
#
# COMPACT_ATOMS: atom_id res chain seq x y z
N MET A 1 -16.54 -2.76 14.68
CA MET A 1 -17.21 -2.62 13.36
C MET A 1 -17.04 -1.26 12.69
N LYS A 2 -17.44 -0.10 13.25
CA LYS A 2 -17.29 1.20 12.54
C LYS A 2 -15.84 1.52 12.13
N ASN A 3 -14.86 1.27 12.99
CA ASN A 3 -13.45 1.57 12.70
C ASN A 3 -12.81 0.58 11.73
N GLU A 4 -13.23 -0.69 11.72
CA GLU A 4 -12.66 -1.73 10.85
C GLU A 4 -13.12 -1.54 9.40
N THR A 5 -14.42 -1.35 9.19
CA THR A 5 -14.97 -1.07 7.85
C THR A 5 -14.40 0.22 7.28
N ARG A 6 -14.24 1.25 8.13
CA ARG A 6 -13.56 2.49 7.76
C ARG A 6 -12.11 2.24 7.37
N ALA A 7 -11.35 1.52 8.21
CA ALA A 7 -9.94 1.23 7.94
C ALA A 7 -9.77 0.46 6.62
N LEU A 8 -10.62 -0.54 6.35
CA LEU A 8 -10.58 -1.33 5.11
C LEU A 8 -10.90 -0.47 3.88
N GLY A 9 -11.85 0.46 4.01
CA GLY A 9 -12.23 1.35 2.92
C GLY A 9 -11.17 2.41 2.60
N PHE A 10 -10.46 2.93 3.61
CA PHE A 10 -9.55 4.06 3.43
C PHE A 10 -8.06 3.68 3.36
N ALA A 11 -7.66 2.52 3.88
CA ALA A 11 -6.25 2.13 3.87
C ALA A 11 -5.64 2.08 2.45
N PRO A 12 -6.32 1.51 1.42
CA PRO A 12 -5.80 1.45 0.05
C PRO A 12 -5.56 2.80 -0.61
N LEU A 13 -6.23 3.88 -0.16
CA LEU A 13 -6.11 5.20 -0.79
C LEU A 13 -4.70 5.79 -0.72
N ILE A 14 -3.86 5.30 0.19
CA ILE A 14 -2.45 5.72 0.26
C ILE A 14 -1.62 5.18 -0.91
N MET A 15 -2.12 4.16 -1.63
CA MET A 15 -1.33 3.44 -2.62
C MET A 15 -0.74 4.33 -3.73
N PRO A 16 -1.49 5.22 -4.41
CA PRO A 16 -0.92 6.02 -5.50
C PRO A 16 0.21 6.94 -5.02
N PHE A 17 0.08 7.44 -3.78
CA PHE A 17 1.10 8.27 -3.13
C PHE A 17 2.33 7.43 -2.76
N ALA A 18 2.12 6.28 -2.11
CA ALA A 18 3.21 5.38 -1.73
C ALA A 18 3.98 4.87 -2.95
N PHE A 19 3.25 4.49 -4.01
CA PHE A 19 3.83 4.04 -5.28
C PHE A 19 4.68 5.16 -5.88
N SER A 20 4.10 6.34 -6.08
CA SER A 20 4.77 7.43 -6.79
C SER A 20 5.96 7.97 -6.00
N PHE A 21 5.85 8.01 -4.66
CA PHE A 21 6.95 8.38 -3.78
C PHE A 21 8.12 7.40 -3.91
N TYR A 22 7.85 6.10 -3.85
CA TYR A 22 8.91 5.10 -3.98
C TYR A 22 9.49 5.08 -5.40
N ALA A 23 8.65 5.16 -6.43
CA ALA A 23 9.08 5.19 -7.82
C ALA A 23 9.96 6.41 -8.13
N PHE A 24 9.67 7.57 -7.53
CA PHE A 24 10.54 8.75 -7.59
C PHE A 24 11.92 8.46 -6.98
N LEU A 25 11.97 7.90 -5.76
CA LEU A 25 13.23 7.56 -5.08
C LEU A 25 14.05 6.49 -5.81
N ALA A 26 13.38 5.51 -6.41
CA ALA A 26 14.00 4.44 -7.18
C ALA A 26 14.42 4.88 -8.59
N GLY A 27 14.17 6.14 -8.97
CA GLY A 27 14.55 6.68 -10.27
C GLY A 27 13.79 6.07 -11.44
N VAL A 28 12.57 5.55 -11.21
CA VAL A 28 11.75 4.93 -12.26
C VAL A 28 11.43 5.98 -13.33
N PRO A 29 11.63 5.67 -14.63
CA PRO A 29 11.28 6.57 -15.73
C PRO A 29 9.86 7.11 -15.61
N GLY A 30 9.68 8.37 -15.98
CA GLY A 30 8.45 9.14 -15.80
C GLY A 30 8.17 9.61 -14.36
N PHE A 31 8.49 8.83 -13.32
CA PHE A 31 8.27 9.23 -11.91
C PHE A 31 9.37 10.11 -11.35
N ASN A 32 10.58 10.05 -11.89
CA ASN A 32 11.72 10.86 -11.46
C ASN A 32 11.68 12.33 -11.96
N MET A 33 10.58 12.75 -12.60
CA MET A 33 10.34 14.08 -13.18
C MET A 33 11.31 14.51 -14.30
N GLN A 34 12.21 13.65 -14.77
CA GLN A 34 13.13 13.97 -15.87
C GLN A 34 12.38 14.19 -17.19
N GLU A 35 11.28 13.46 -17.38
CA GLU A 35 10.37 13.58 -18.53
C GLU A 35 9.30 14.69 -18.34
N GLY A 36 9.40 15.47 -17.27
CA GLY A 36 8.53 16.59 -16.96
C GLY A 36 7.40 16.29 -15.97
N VAL A 37 6.87 17.36 -15.37
CA VAL A 37 5.80 17.29 -14.33
C VAL A 37 4.49 16.75 -14.89
N LEU A 38 4.16 17.05 -16.16
CA LEU A 38 2.93 16.56 -16.77
C LEU A 38 2.92 15.03 -16.92
N THR A 39 4.06 14.45 -17.30
CA THR A 39 4.26 13.00 -17.38
C THR A 39 4.08 12.35 -16.01
N PHE A 40 4.69 12.94 -14.97
CA PHE A 40 4.52 12.48 -13.59
C PHE A 40 3.04 12.46 -13.16
N ILE A 41 2.31 13.57 -13.39
CA ILE A 41 0.89 13.67 -13.03
C ILE A 41 0.05 12.66 -13.82
N GLY A 42 0.32 12.50 -15.11
CA GLY A 42 -0.35 11.52 -15.95
C GLY A 42 -0.18 10.10 -15.40
N LEU A 43 1.05 9.70 -15.08
CA LEU A 43 1.36 8.40 -14.51
C LEU A 43 0.76 8.20 -13.11
N PHE A 44 0.81 9.23 -12.25
CA PHE A 44 0.14 9.22 -10.94
C PHE A 44 -1.36 8.95 -11.10
N CYS A 45 -2.03 9.66 -12.02
CA CYS A 45 -3.45 9.48 -12.32
C CYS A 45 -3.73 8.08 -12.88
N SER A 46 -2.86 7.54 -13.75
CA SER A 46 -2.99 6.17 -14.26
C SER A 46 -2.91 5.13 -13.14
N ILE A 47 -1.98 5.28 -12.20
CA ILE A 47 -1.89 4.41 -11.02
C ILE A 47 -3.15 4.54 -10.16
N ALA A 48 -3.64 5.75 -9.92
CA ALA A 48 -4.85 5.95 -9.15
C ALA A 48 -6.05 5.28 -9.81
N LEU A 49 -6.23 5.44 -11.12
CA LEU A 49 -7.38 4.90 -11.85
C LEU A 49 -7.33 3.37 -12.02
N VAL A 50 -6.15 2.81 -12.33
CA VAL A 50 -6.00 1.38 -12.63
C VAL A 50 -5.58 0.58 -11.40
N GLY A 51 -4.65 1.13 -10.61
CA GLY A 51 -4.08 0.46 -9.45
C GLY A 51 -5.03 0.40 -8.26
N LEU A 52 -5.81 1.46 -7.96
CA LEU A 52 -6.72 1.44 -6.80
C LEU A 52 -7.74 0.30 -6.89
N PRO A 53 -8.48 0.10 -8.00
CA PRO A 53 -9.40 -1.03 -8.12
C PRO A 53 -8.75 -2.38 -7.83
N VAL A 54 -7.54 -2.60 -8.37
CA VAL A 54 -6.78 -3.84 -8.16
C VAL A 54 -6.45 -4.03 -6.68
N VAL A 55 -5.92 -3.01 -6.02
CA VAL A 55 -5.58 -3.07 -4.59
C VAL A 55 -6.82 -3.29 -3.74
N TYR A 56 -7.95 -2.64 -4.05
CA TYR A 56 -9.21 -2.87 -3.36
C TYR A 56 -9.71 -4.31 -3.48
N ILE A 57 -9.55 -4.94 -4.65
CA ILE A 57 -9.88 -6.35 -4.85
C ILE A 57 -9.01 -7.22 -3.94
N TYR A 58 -7.69 -7.03 -3.95
CA TYR A 58 -6.78 -7.82 -3.10
C TYR A 58 -7.02 -7.59 -1.60
N GLU A 59 -7.24 -6.34 -1.19
CA GLU A 59 -7.55 -6.00 0.19
C GLU A 59 -8.86 -6.65 0.64
N PHE A 60 -9.90 -6.65 -0.20
CA PHE A 60 -11.19 -7.24 0.13
C PHE A 60 -11.14 -8.77 0.21
N PHE A 61 -10.52 -9.43 -0.77
CA PHE A 61 -10.50 -10.90 -0.83
C PHE A 61 -9.44 -11.54 0.07
N ILE A 62 -8.26 -10.94 0.16
CA ILE A 62 -7.11 -11.50 0.87
C ILE A 62 -6.84 -10.71 2.17
N GLY A 63 -6.71 -9.38 2.09
CA GLY A 63 -6.42 -8.49 3.23
C GLY A 63 -7.40 -8.66 4.38
N PHE A 64 -8.70 -8.60 4.09
CA PHE A 64 -9.74 -8.72 5.10
C PHE A 64 -9.74 -10.10 5.79
N ARG A 65 -9.55 -11.17 5.01
CA ARG A 65 -9.45 -12.53 5.58
C ARG A 65 -8.20 -12.68 6.44
N PHE A 66 -7.07 -12.15 5.99
CA PHE A 66 -5.83 -12.14 6.75
C PHE A 66 -5.99 -11.38 8.08
N TYR A 67 -6.58 -10.19 8.04
CA TYR A 67 -6.92 -9.41 9.22
C TYR A 67 -7.82 -10.17 10.19
N GLN A 68 -8.89 -10.80 9.70
CA GLN A 68 -9.79 -11.60 10.55
C GLN A 68 -9.06 -12.74 11.25
N LEU A 69 -8.12 -13.41 10.57
CA LEU A 69 -7.31 -14.47 11.16
C LEU A 69 -6.40 -13.94 12.28
N LEU A 70 -5.76 -12.79 12.07
CA LEU A 70 -4.95 -12.12 13.09
C LEU A 70 -5.80 -11.67 14.29
N SER A 71 -6.98 -11.12 14.02
CA SER A 71 -7.94 -10.64 15.04
C SER A 71 -8.42 -11.80 15.93
N LYS A 72 -8.81 -12.93 15.31
CA LYS A 72 -9.19 -14.16 16.06
C LYS A 72 -8.07 -14.68 16.97
N LYS A 73 -6.81 -14.51 16.56
CA LYS A 73 -5.63 -14.92 17.35
C LYS A 73 -5.13 -13.84 18.31
N LYS A 74 -5.81 -12.68 18.41
CA LYS A 74 -5.38 -11.51 19.20
C LYS A 74 -3.95 -11.04 18.87
N ARG A 75 -3.53 -11.19 17.61
CA ARG A 75 -2.18 -10.82 17.13
C ARG A 75 -2.18 -9.55 16.29
N VAL A 76 -3.24 -8.73 16.32
CA VAL A 76 -3.30 -7.48 15.57
C VAL A 76 -2.39 -6.44 16.22
N ASN A 77 -1.26 -6.17 15.58
CA ASN A 77 -0.33 -5.11 15.94
C ASN A 77 0.32 -4.50 14.68
N ILE A 78 1.06 -3.41 14.85
CA ILE A 78 1.70 -2.69 13.74
C ILE A 78 2.55 -3.61 12.86
N VAL A 79 3.36 -4.48 13.46
CA VAL A 79 4.29 -5.39 12.74
C VAL A 79 3.52 -6.40 11.91
N THR A 80 2.50 -7.04 12.48
CA THR A 80 1.70 -8.04 11.75
C THR A 80 0.89 -7.46 10.60
N LEU A 81 0.42 -6.23 10.74
CA LEU A 81 -0.36 -5.56 9.69
C LEU A 81 0.54 -5.04 8.58
N THR A 82 1.71 -4.46 8.90
CA THR A 82 2.66 -4.01 7.89
C THR A 82 3.28 -5.18 7.13
N LEU A 83 3.75 -6.23 7.81
CA LEU A 83 4.25 -7.44 7.16
C LEU A 83 3.16 -8.17 6.37
N GLY A 84 1.93 -8.21 6.89
CA GLY A 84 0.79 -8.74 6.17
C GLY A 84 0.55 -7.99 4.85
N GLY A 85 0.58 -6.66 4.90
CA GLY A 85 0.44 -5.80 3.72
C GLY A 85 1.53 -6.06 2.68
N VAL A 86 2.79 -6.18 3.10
CA VAL A 86 3.93 -6.55 2.22
C VAL A 86 3.64 -7.87 1.50
N LEU A 87 3.33 -8.93 2.25
CA LEU A 87 3.12 -10.27 1.69
C LEU A 87 1.95 -10.31 0.71
N ILE A 88 0.86 -9.59 1.01
CA ILE A 88 -0.32 -9.53 0.15
C ILE A 88 -0.03 -8.73 -1.13
N ALA A 89 0.73 -7.64 -1.04
CA ALA A 89 1.11 -6.83 -2.20
C ALA A 89 2.13 -7.53 -3.10
N ASP A 90 3.03 -8.34 -2.55
CA ASP A 90 4.01 -9.07 -3.35
C ASP A 90 3.38 -10.23 -4.12
N PHE A 91 2.24 -10.77 -3.66
CA PHE A 91 1.55 -11.88 -4.32
C PHE A 91 1.15 -11.56 -5.78
N PRO A 92 0.43 -10.46 -6.10
CA PRO A 92 0.18 -10.07 -7.48
C PRO A 92 1.46 -9.77 -8.25
N MET A 93 2.48 -9.20 -7.60
CA MET A 93 3.76 -8.93 -8.26
C MET A 93 4.39 -10.24 -8.79
N PHE A 94 4.47 -11.28 -7.97
CA PHE A 94 5.00 -12.58 -8.38
C PHE A 94 4.19 -13.24 -9.51
N LEU A 95 2.89 -12.99 -9.57
CA LEU A 95 2.02 -13.51 -10.64
C LEU A 95 2.24 -12.80 -11.97
N ILE A 96 2.44 -11.48 -11.95
CA ILE A 96 2.56 -10.68 -13.19
C ILE A 96 4.01 -10.58 -13.69
N TRP A 97 5.00 -10.68 -12.81
CA TRP A 97 6.41 -10.47 -13.14
C TRP A 97 6.91 -11.31 -14.33
N PRO A 98 6.65 -12.63 -14.41
CA PRO A 98 7.11 -13.44 -15.56
C PRO A 98 6.54 -12.96 -16.90
N LEU A 99 5.39 -12.28 -16.89
CA LEU A 99 4.70 -11.77 -18.07
C LEU A 99 5.16 -10.35 -18.45
N THR A 100 5.76 -9.61 -17.52
CA THR A 100 6.16 -8.21 -17.70
C THR A 100 7.68 -7.99 -17.78
N GLY A 101 8.49 -9.03 -17.50
CA GLY A 101 9.96 -8.99 -17.48
C GLY A 101 10.66 -9.02 -18.85
N GLY A 102 10.27 -8.15 -19.79
CA GLY A 102 10.93 -7.99 -21.10
C GLY A 102 12.15 -7.08 -21.11
N ALA A 103 12.88 -7.03 -22.23
CA ALA A 103 13.99 -6.09 -22.41
C ALA A 103 13.50 -4.64 -22.30
N GLY A 104 14.11 -3.85 -21.40
CA GLY A 104 13.69 -2.48 -21.10
C GLY A 104 12.70 -2.34 -19.93
N ALA A 105 12.29 -3.44 -19.30
CA ALA A 105 11.46 -3.41 -18.11
C ALA A 105 12.24 -3.00 -16.85
N VAL A 106 11.52 -2.46 -15.86
CA VAL A 106 12.05 -2.21 -14.51
C VAL A 106 12.54 -3.53 -13.93
N SER A 107 13.72 -3.53 -13.31
CA SER A 107 14.32 -4.76 -12.75
C SER A 107 13.42 -5.41 -11.69
N PHE A 108 13.47 -6.73 -11.58
CA PHE A 108 12.72 -7.51 -10.58
C PHE A 108 12.89 -6.95 -9.17
N ALA A 109 14.12 -6.62 -8.80
CA ALA A 109 14.45 -6.12 -7.48
C ALA A 109 13.72 -4.80 -7.18
N VAL A 110 13.71 -3.87 -8.13
CA VAL A 110 13.00 -2.59 -7.98
C VAL A 110 11.50 -2.80 -7.94
N THR A 111 10.95 -3.69 -8.78
CA THR A 111 9.52 -4.02 -8.76
C THR A 111 9.11 -4.65 -7.43
N LEU A 112 9.86 -5.63 -6.93
CA LEU A 112 9.59 -6.25 -5.62
C LEU A 112 9.64 -5.22 -4.50
N GLN A 113 10.70 -4.42 -4.43
CA GLN A 113 10.82 -3.41 -3.38
C GLN A 113 9.68 -2.37 -3.43
N LEU A 114 9.25 -1.99 -4.64
CA LEU A 114 8.13 -1.08 -4.82
C LEU A 114 6.82 -1.67 -4.29
N PHE A 115 6.49 -2.90 -4.67
CA PHE A 115 5.25 -3.55 -4.21
C PHE A 115 5.29 -3.81 -2.71
N SER A 116 6.43 -4.26 -2.18
CA SER A 116 6.64 -4.42 -0.74
C SER A 116 6.45 -3.10 0.00
N PHE A 117 7.02 -2.00 -0.51
CA PHE A 117 6.86 -0.67 0.11
C PHE A 117 5.40 -0.20 0.09
N VAL A 118 4.70 -0.36 -1.02
CA VAL A 118 3.28 -0.05 -1.13
C VAL A 118 2.46 -0.87 -0.14
N GLY A 119 2.69 -2.19 -0.08
CA GLY A 119 2.02 -3.08 0.87
C GLY A 119 2.29 -2.71 2.33
N PHE A 120 3.54 -2.37 2.65
CA PHE A 120 3.93 -1.84 3.95
C PHE A 120 3.13 -0.58 4.31
N MET A 121 3.05 0.39 3.39
CA MET A 121 2.34 1.65 3.62
C MET A 121 0.84 1.46 3.79
N ILE A 122 0.22 0.54 3.03
CA ILE A 122 -1.19 0.18 3.20
C ILE A 122 -1.40 -0.45 4.58
N GLY A 123 -0.58 -1.44 4.96
CA GLY A 123 -0.68 -2.11 6.26
C GLY A 123 -0.45 -1.16 7.45
N LEU A 124 0.47 -0.21 7.30
CA LEU A 124 0.70 0.85 8.28
C LEU A 124 -0.52 1.77 8.39
N ASN A 125 -1.03 2.25 7.26
CA ASN A 125 -2.21 3.11 7.23
C ASN A 125 -3.43 2.41 7.81
N PHE A 126 -3.60 1.12 7.52
CA PHE A 126 -4.64 0.29 8.11
C PHE A 126 -4.52 0.22 9.65
N TRP A 127 -3.31 -0.03 10.17
CA TRP A 127 -3.07 -0.02 11.62
C TRP A 127 -3.38 1.35 12.24
N VAL A 128 -2.96 2.44 11.61
CA VAL A 128 -3.25 3.81 12.07
C VAL A 128 -4.75 4.06 12.11
N LEU A 129 -5.49 3.71 11.06
CA LEU A 129 -6.94 3.92 10.96
C LEU A 129 -7.73 3.10 11.99
N LEU A 130 -7.26 1.90 12.33
CA LEU A 130 -7.83 1.07 13.41
C LEU A 130 -7.61 1.69 14.79
N ASN A 131 -6.45 2.32 15.01
CA ASN A 131 -6.05 2.91 16.29
C ASN A 131 -6.27 4.43 16.36
N PHE A 132 -6.93 5.01 15.35
CA PHE A 132 -7.01 6.47 15.18
C PHE A 132 -7.61 7.18 16.39
N GLU A 133 -8.71 6.66 16.94
CA GLU A 133 -9.37 7.24 18.12
C GLU A 133 -8.44 7.20 19.33
N ARG A 134 -7.81 6.06 19.59
CA ARG A 134 -6.83 5.90 20.66
C ARG A 134 -5.67 6.89 20.50
N LEU A 135 -5.08 6.99 19.31
CA LEU A 135 -3.97 7.91 19.03
C LEU A 135 -4.37 9.37 19.23
N ARG A 136 -5.54 9.77 18.73
CA ARG A 136 -6.09 11.12 18.91
C ARG A 136 -6.26 11.46 20.40
N ASP A 137 -6.81 10.53 21.18
CA ASP A 137 -7.06 10.75 22.60
C ASP A 137 -5.74 10.85 23.40
N TYR A 138 -4.70 10.06 23.05
CA TYR A 138 -3.34 10.23 23.61
C TYR A 138 -2.75 11.61 23.29
N VAL A 139 -2.89 12.09 22.05
CA VAL A 139 -2.37 13.40 21.66
C VAL A 139 -3.10 14.53 22.39
N HIS A 140 -4.40 14.41 22.63
CA HIS A 140 -5.14 15.37 23.45
C HIS A 140 -4.70 15.35 24.92
N ALA A 141 -4.47 14.16 25.49
CA ALA A 141 -3.99 14.02 26.86
C ALA A 141 -2.60 14.62 27.06
N LEU A 142 -1.72 14.58 26.05
CA LEU A 142 -0.38 15.20 26.09
C LEU A 142 -0.39 16.73 25.99
N ARG A 143 -1.53 17.34 25.64
CA ARG A 143 -1.68 18.81 25.57
C ARG A 143 -2.19 19.43 26.88
N HIS A 144 -2.49 18.62 27.89
CA HIS A 144 -2.90 19.02 29.23
C HIS A 144 -1.84 18.59 30.25
#